data_AF-A0A8R7UQR5-F1
#
_entry.id   AF-A0A8R7UQR5-F1
#
_cell.length_a   1.000
_cell.length_b   1.000
_cell.length_c   1.000
_cell.angle_alpha   90.00
_cell.angle_beta   90.00
_cell.angle_gamma   90.00
#
_symmetry.space_group_name_H-M   'P 1'
#
loop_
_entity.id
_entity.type
_entity.pdbx_description
1 polymer ?
#
loop_
_entity_poly.entity_id
_entity_poly.type
_entity_poly.pdbx_seq_one_letter_code
_entity_poly.pdbx_strand_id
1 'polypeptide(L)'
;MGDMSPAAAPLEDENLLSEILLRLPPLPSSLPRASAVCKRWRLLVSDPGFVRRFRRRHRRSPPLLGCFVPHRGGVCFTPTMDSPDRVPAGRFCLQLDDSYRFSLLGCRHGLVLISNDSRKQVLVWDPVTGDQHRIAFPPWFDGITNSIHGAVLRAAGEVEHFEVVLLHDIVDEDHFRVIACVYSSEAGRWGNLITLTPTQSSAYCTGMPAVLVGNSFYWRISGKFCAIVEFDLERQSIAVIQVPVD
;
A
#
# COMPACT_ATOMS: atom_id res chain seq x y z
N MET A 1 3.76 62.65 -14.74
CA MET A 1 4.61 61.52 -15.19
C MET A 1 4.44 60.40 -14.19
N GLY A 2 3.53 59.47 -14.47
CA GLY A 2 3.39 58.23 -13.72
C GLY A 2 4.04 57.14 -14.55
N ASP A 3 5.14 56.59 -14.05
CA ASP A 3 5.85 55.50 -14.70
C ASP A 3 5.04 54.21 -14.50
N MET A 4 4.47 53.71 -15.60
CA MET A 4 3.67 52.50 -15.59
C MET A 4 4.61 51.33 -15.87
N SER A 5 5.16 50.78 -14.78
CA SER A 5 6.02 49.59 -14.83
C SER A 5 5.33 48.49 -15.65
N PRO A 6 5.98 47.92 -16.68
CA PRO A 6 5.33 46.94 -17.55
C PRO A 6 4.97 45.71 -16.73
N ALA A 7 3.71 45.27 -16.84
CA ALA A 7 3.26 44.03 -16.22
C ALA A 7 4.13 42.88 -16.77
N ALA A 8 4.85 42.19 -15.88
CA ALA A 8 5.66 41.03 -16.23
C ALA A 8 4.78 40.03 -16.98
N ALA A 9 5.31 39.40 -18.03
CA ALA A 9 4.54 38.40 -18.78
C ALA A 9 4.07 37.29 -17.81
N PRO A 10 2.93 36.61 -18.03
CA PRO A 10 2.42 35.58 -17.12
C PRO A 10 3.42 34.45 -16.84
N LEU A 11 4.37 34.22 -17.75
CA LEU A 11 5.46 33.26 -17.60
C LEU A 11 6.64 33.79 -16.80
N GLU A 12 6.73 35.10 -16.57
CA GLU A 12 7.75 35.84 -15.80
C GLU A 12 7.33 36.06 -14.34
N ASP A 13 6.03 36.00 -14.04
CA ASP A 13 5.49 35.96 -12.68
C ASP A 13 5.52 34.53 -12.11
N GLU A 14 6.21 34.32 -10.98
CA GLU A 14 6.31 33.00 -10.34
C GLU A 14 4.99 32.49 -9.77
N ASN A 15 4.12 33.38 -9.31
CA ASN A 15 2.81 33.00 -8.80
C ASN A 15 1.93 32.49 -9.93
N LEU A 16 1.88 33.22 -11.06
CA LEU A 16 1.12 32.79 -12.24
C LEU A 16 1.69 31.51 -12.87
N LEU A 17 3.02 31.41 -12.98
CA LEU A 17 3.66 30.20 -13.48
C LEU A 17 3.36 28.98 -12.59
N SER A 18 3.41 29.13 -11.27
CA SER A 18 3.00 28.08 -10.33
C SER A 18 1.56 27.64 -10.58
N GLU A 19 0.63 28.57 -10.70
CA GLU A 19 -0.79 28.25 -10.97
C GLU A 19 -1.00 27.53 -12.30
N ILE A 20 -0.22 27.87 -13.33
CA ILE A 20 -0.25 27.17 -14.62
C ILE A 20 0.27 25.74 -14.46
N LEU A 21 1.44 25.55 -13.83
CA LEU A 21 2.06 24.23 -13.67
C LEU A 21 1.23 23.32 -12.74
N LEU A 22 0.52 23.87 -11.77
CA LEU A 22 -0.41 23.11 -10.92
C LEU A 22 -1.59 22.52 -11.71
N ARG A 23 -1.92 23.07 -12.88
CA ARG A 23 -2.99 22.57 -13.74
C ARG A 23 -2.55 21.47 -14.69
N LEU A 24 -1.25 21.17 -14.78
CA LEU A 24 -0.77 20.02 -15.55
C LEU A 24 -1.39 18.73 -15.00
N PRO A 25 -1.69 17.74 -15.87
CA PRO A 25 -2.25 16.47 -15.43
C PRO A 25 -1.24 15.74 -14.53
N PRO A 26 -1.69 14.90 -13.58
CA PRO A 26 -0.82 14.22 -12.63
C PRO A 26 -0.10 13.01 -13.25
N LEU A 27 0.32 13.10 -14.51
CA LEU A 27 1.01 12.01 -15.20
C LEU A 27 2.49 11.95 -14.75
N PRO A 28 3.09 10.75 -14.67
CA PRO A 28 4.50 10.57 -14.35
C PRO A 28 5.45 11.50 -15.12
N SER A 29 5.16 11.78 -16.39
CA SER A 29 5.99 12.62 -17.26
C SER A 29 5.74 14.13 -17.12
N SER A 30 4.65 14.58 -16.49
CA SER A 30 4.25 15.99 -16.54
C SER A 30 5.25 16.94 -15.88
N LEU A 31 5.63 16.67 -14.61
CA LEU A 31 6.62 17.50 -13.91
C LEU A 31 8.05 17.34 -14.49
N PRO A 32 8.54 16.14 -14.83
CA PRO A 32 9.81 15.99 -15.54
C PRO A 32 9.89 16.80 -16.83
N ARG A 33 8.83 16.78 -17.66
CA ARG A 33 8.80 17.57 -18.90
C ARG A 33 8.78 19.07 -18.62
N ALA A 34 8.01 19.54 -17.63
CA ALA A 34 8.05 20.93 -17.21
C ALA A 34 9.46 21.36 -16.73
N SER A 35 10.14 20.49 -15.98
CA SER A 35 11.49 20.74 -15.47
C SER A 35 12.56 20.84 -16.58
N ALA A 36 12.26 20.31 -17.76
CA ALA A 36 13.16 20.34 -18.91
C ALA A 36 13.05 21.64 -19.74
N VAL A 37 12.01 22.46 -19.52
CA VAL A 37 11.78 23.70 -20.28
C VAL A 37 12.86 24.73 -19.99
N CYS A 38 13.08 25.07 -18.72
CA CYS A 38 14.14 25.99 -18.30
C CYS A 38 14.50 25.80 -16.81
N LYS A 39 15.62 26.42 -16.39
CA LYS A 39 16.09 26.36 -14.99
C LYS A 39 15.03 26.84 -13.99
N ARG A 40 14.28 27.89 -14.34
CA ARG A 40 13.24 28.45 -13.47
C ARG A 40 12.07 27.48 -13.26
N TRP A 41 11.59 26.84 -14.32
CA TRP A 41 10.54 25.82 -14.20
C TRP A 41 11.02 24.63 -13.37
N ARG A 42 12.28 24.20 -13.58
CA ARG A 42 12.91 23.13 -12.78
C ARG A 42 12.91 23.46 -11.29
N LEU A 43 13.41 24.65 -10.92
CA LEU A 43 13.45 25.08 -9.52
C LEU A 43 12.05 25.08 -8.90
N LEU A 44 11.05 25.58 -9.64
CA LEU A 44 9.67 25.64 -9.19
C LEU A 44 9.05 24.25 -9.01
N VAL A 45 9.19 23.33 -9.97
CA VAL A 45 8.58 21.99 -9.85
C VAL A 45 9.33 21.05 -8.90
N SER A 46 10.58 21.37 -8.59
CA SER A 46 11.37 20.67 -7.57
C SER A 46 11.12 21.22 -6.15
N ASP A 47 10.48 22.38 -6.00
CA ASP A 47 10.14 22.94 -4.69
C ASP A 47 9.18 22.00 -3.93
N PRO A 48 9.52 21.58 -2.69
CA PRO A 48 8.64 20.74 -1.87
C PRO A 48 7.26 21.37 -1.63
N GLY A 49 7.17 22.70 -1.54
CA GLY A 49 5.90 23.42 -1.43
C GLY A 49 5.02 23.22 -2.64
N PHE A 50 5.57 23.42 -3.84
CA PHE A 50 4.90 23.17 -5.12
C PHE A 50 4.46 21.71 -5.25
N VAL A 51 5.33 20.74 -5.00
CA VAL A 51 4.99 19.30 -5.09
C VAL A 51 3.84 18.94 -4.14
N ARG A 52 3.84 19.48 -2.90
CA ARG A 52 2.72 19.31 -1.97
C ARG A 52 1.42 19.90 -2.51
N ARG A 53 1.46 21.10 -3.09
CA ARG A 53 0.27 21.73 -3.71
C ARG A 53 -0.24 20.91 -4.89
N PHE A 54 0.67 20.43 -5.76
CA PHE A 54 0.35 19.59 -6.91
C PHE A 54 -0.35 18.29 -6.48
N ARG A 55 0.23 17.56 -5.51
CA ARG A 55 -0.39 16.34 -4.96
C ARG A 55 -1.74 16.59 -4.30
N ARG A 56 -1.89 17.69 -3.56
CA ARG A 56 -3.18 18.08 -2.94
C ARG A 56 -4.24 18.33 -4.00
N ARG A 57 -3.90 19.06 -5.07
CA ARG A 57 -4.81 19.36 -6.17
C ARG A 57 -5.30 18.09 -6.89
N HIS A 58 -4.42 17.11 -7.06
CA HIS A 58 -4.73 15.86 -7.79
C HIS A 58 -5.09 14.67 -6.90
N ARG A 59 -5.34 14.89 -5.60
CA ARG A 59 -5.56 13.82 -4.62
C ARG A 59 -6.72 12.89 -4.97
N ARG A 60 -7.74 13.39 -5.66
CA ARG A 60 -8.95 12.63 -6.03
C ARG A 60 -8.80 11.83 -7.33
N SER A 61 -7.72 12.01 -8.07
CA SER A 61 -7.50 11.38 -9.37
C SER A 61 -6.03 11.03 -9.59
N PRO A 62 -5.40 10.24 -8.68
CA PRO A 62 -4.04 9.76 -8.92
C PRO A 62 -4.03 8.79 -10.12
N PRO A 63 -3.00 8.81 -10.97
CA PRO A 63 -2.90 7.85 -12.06
C PRO A 63 -2.71 6.43 -11.51
N LEU A 64 -3.40 5.46 -12.10
CA LEU A 64 -3.09 4.05 -11.89
C LEU A 64 -1.84 3.70 -12.72
N LEU A 65 -0.70 3.54 -12.04
CA LEU A 65 0.57 3.23 -12.70
C LEU A 65 0.64 1.78 -13.18
N GLY A 66 0.00 0.87 -12.44
CA GLY A 66 -0.01 -0.55 -12.69
C GLY A 66 -0.40 -1.35 -11.46
N CYS A 67 -0.21 -2.66 -11.53
CA CYS A 67 -0.49 -3.59 -10.44
C CYS A 67 0.62 -4.64 -10.31
N PHE A 68 0.81 -5.16 -9.10
CA PHE A 68 1.67 -6.32 -8.88
C PHE A 68 0.86 -7.60 -9.11
N VAL A 69 1.40 -8.50 -9.93
CA VAL A 69 0.75 -9.75 -10.30
C VAL A 69 1.70 -10.90 -9.96
N PRO A 70 1.22 -11.97 -9.32
CA PRO A 70 1.98 -13.21 -9.18
C PRO A 70 2.39 -13.74 -10.56
N HIS A 71 3.65 -14.15 -10.68
CA HIS A 71 4.18 -14.82 -11.87
C HIS A 71 4.86 -16.13 -11.46
N ARG A 72 5.24 -16.97 -12.43
CA ARG A 72 5.99 -18.21 -12.14
C ARG A 72 7.28 -17.84 -11.40
N GLY A 73 7.39 -18.26 -10.14
CA GLY A 73 8.58 -18.05 -9.32
C GLY A 73 8.71 -16.66 -8.70
N GLY A 74 7.67 -15.81 -8.70
CA GLY A 74 7.82 -14.49 -8.10
C GLY A 74 6.63 -13.54 -8.25
N VAL A 75 6.89 -12.25 -8.09
CA VAL A 75 5.91 -11.17 -8.25
C VAL A 75 6.49 -10.11 -9.17
N CYS A 76 5.70 -9.67 -10.15
CA CYS A 76 6.11 -8.67 -11.12
C CYS A 76 5.06 -7.56 -11.28
N PHE A 77 5.54 -6.36 -11.57
CA PHE A 77 4.69 -5.21 -11.86
C PHE A 77 4.25 -5.21 -13.32
N THR A 78 2.94 -5.14 -13.53
CA THR A 78 2.31 -4.95 -14.83
C THR A 78 1.90 -3.48 -14.97
N PRO A 79 2.54 -2.71 -15.86
CA PRO A 79 2.17 -1.32 -16.09
C PRO A 79 0.82 -1.22 -16.80
N THR A 80 0.02 -0.21 -16.45
CA THR A 80 -1.30 0.04 -17.07
C THR A 80 -1.32 1.27 -17.99
N MET A 81 -0.25 2.06 -17.97
CA MET A 81 -0.16 3.30 -18.76
C MET A 81 0.54 3.06 -20.11
N ASP A 82 0.26 3.94 -21.07
CA ASP A 82 0.95 4.00 -22.35
C ASP A 82 2.20 4.88 -22.32
N SER A 83 3.03 4.75 -23.36
CA SER A 83 4.17 5.64 -23.57
C SER A 83 3.66 7.10 -23.67
N PRO A 84 4.32 8.08 -23.03
CA PRO A 84 5.62 8.02 -22.35
C PRO A 84 5.56 7.74 -20.83
N ASP A 85 4.36 7.61 -20.26
CA ASP A 85 4.13 7.48 -18.82
C ASP A 85 4.25 6.03 -18.31
N ARG A 86 4.36 5.08 -19.23
CA ARG A 86 4.55 3.66 -18.95
C ARG A 86 5.84 3.41 -18.16
N VAL A 87 5.69 2.82 -16.98
CA VAL A 87 6.82 2.21 -16.26
C VAL A 87 7.30 1.00 -17.08
N PRO A 88 8.61 0.84 -17.35
CA PRO A 88 9.12 -0.32 -18.09
C PRO A 88 8.67 -1.63 -17.44
N ALA A 89 8.14 -2.53 -18.26
CA ALA A 89 7.77 -3.87 -17.81
C ALA A 89 8.99 -4.57 -17.21
N GLY A 90 8.78 -5.29 -16.11
CA GLY A 90 9.87 -5.98 -15.42
C GLY A 90 10.80 -5.09 -14.59
N ARG A 91 10.66 -3.76 -14.64
CA ARG A 91 11.44 -2.84 -13.78
C ARG A 91 11.32 -3.20 -12.30
N PHE A 92 10.11 -3.59 -11.90
CA PHE A 92 9.81 -4.08 -10.57
C PHE A 92 9.41 -5.54 -10.68
N CYS A 93 10.40 -6.43 -10.59
CA CYS A 93 10.21 -7.87 -10.50
C CYS A 93 11.05 -8.42 -9.38
N LEU A 94 10.44 -9.28 -8.58
CA LEU A 94 11.10 -10.01 -7.53
C LEU A 94 10.99 -11.50 -7.82
N GLN A 95 12.15 -12.15 -8.01
CA GLN A 95 12.23 -13.61 -8.07
C GLN A 95 12.30 -14.15 -6.64
N LEU A 96 11.55 -15.22 -6.40
CA LEU A 96 11.51 -15.94 -5.15
C LEU A 96 12.10 -17.32 -5.43
N ASP A 97 13.26 -17.60 -4.81
CA ASP A 97 14.09 -18.80 -5.06
C ASP A 97 13.38 -20.14 -4.78
N ASP A 98 12.18 -20.12 -4.19
CA ASP A 98 11.48 -21.31 -3.71
C ASP A 98 10.12 -21.46 -4.38
N SER A 99 9.98 -22.57 -5.09
CA SER A 99 8.74 -22.95 -5.73
C SER A 99 7.76 -23.47 -4.67
N TYR A 100 6.59 -22.81 -4.65
CA TYR A 100 5.30 -23.27 -4.13
C TYR A 100 4.92 -22.77 -2.73
N ARG A 101 3.85 -21.93 -2.73
CA ARG A 101 3.15 -21.26 -1.61
C ARG A 101 3.69 -19.90 -1.16
N PHE A 102 3.82 -18.98 -2.12
CA PHE A 102 3.80 -17.55 -1.82
C PHE A 102 2.45 -16.94 -2.20
N SER A 103 2.01 -15.95 -1.41
CA SER A 103 0.79 -15.19 -1.68
C SER A 103 1.07 -13.70 -1.59
N LEU A 104 0.63 -12.93 -2.58
CA LEU A 104 0.67 -11.47 -2.53
C LEU A 104 -0.45 -10.98 -1.60
N LEU A 105 -0.09 -10.46 -0.43
CA LEU A 105 -1.05 -9.98 0.57
C LEU A 105 -1.52 -8.55 0.28
N GLY A 106 -0.68 -7.74 -0.37
CA GLY A 106 -1.04 -6.41 -0.83
C GLY A 106 0.16 -5.51 -1.07
N CYS A 107 -0.12 -4.27 -1.45
CA CYS A 107 0.88 -3.22 -1.60
C CYS A 107 0.36 -1.89 -1.04
N ARG A 108 1.19 -1.17 -0.27
CA ARG A 108 0.81 0.10 0.36
C ARG A 108 2.03 0.92 0.73
N HIS A 109 1.94 2.24 0.60
CA HIS A 109 3.01 3.19 0.94
C HIS A 109 4.36 2.88 0.26
N GLY A 110 4.33 2.36 -0.96
CA GLY A 110 5.53 1.97 -1.72
C GLY A 110 6.07 0.58 -1.39
N LEU A 111 5.49 -0.12 -0.40
CA LEU A 111 5.90 -1.46 0.01
C LEU A 111 4.96 -2.52 -0.57
N VAL A 112 5.51 -3.72 -0.80
CA VAL A 112 4.80 -4.92 -1.22
C VAL A 112 4.95 -5.97 -0.13
N LEU A 113 3.82 -6.55 0.31
CA LEU A 113 3.79 -7.59 1.34
C LEU A 113 3.47 -8.95 0.71
N ILE A 114 4.33 -9.92 0.95
CA ILE A 114 4.23 -11.27 0.40
C ILE A 114 4.34 -12.27 1.56
N SER A 115 3.44 -13.26 1.63
CA SER A 115 3.63 -14.40 2.53
C SER A 115 4.44 -15.49 1.85
N ASN A 116 5.22 -16.21 2.64
CA ASN A 116 5.83 -17.48 2.25
C ASN A 116 5.48 -18.50 3.34
N ASP A 117 4.45 -19.28 3.08
CA ASP A 117 3.88 -20.19 4.08
C ASP A 117 4.79 -21.39 4.33
N SER A 118 5.57 -21.78 3.32
CA SER A 118 6.56 -22.87 3.40
C SER A 118 7.71 -22.51 4.36
N ARG A 119 8.15 -21.25 4.34
CA ARG A 119 9.20 -20.74 5.23
C ARG A 119 8.65 -20.08 6.50
N LYS A 120 7.34 -20.10 6.70
CA LYS A 120 6.64 -19.48 7.83
C LYS A 120 7.10 -18.04 8.08
N GLN A 121 7.13 -17.23 7.03
CA GLN A 121 7.58 -15.83 7.10
C GLN A 121 6.79 -14.94 6.15
N VAL A 122 6.76 -13.64 6.45
CA VAL A 122 6.39 -12.60 5.48
C VAL A 122 7.63 -11.88 4.97
N LEU A 123 7.54 -11.42 3.74
CA LEU A 123 8.51 -10.55 3.10
C LEU A 123 7.86 -9.18 2.84
N VAL A 124 8.47 -8.14 3.39
CA VAL A 124 8.22 -6.76 3.02
C VAL A 124 9.29 -6.33 2.02
N TRP A 125 8.87 -5.97 0.81
CA TRP A 125 9.75 -5.57 -0.28
C TRP A 125 9.49 -4.12 -0.68
N ASP A 126 10.55 -3.33 -0.79
CA ASP A 126 10.53 -2.00 -1.43
C ASP A 126 10.98 -2.16 -2.90
N PRO A 127 10.07 -2.02 -3.89
CA PRO A 127 10.42 -2.19 -5.29
C PRO A 127 11.32 -1.09 -5.85
N VAL A 128 11.38 0.07 -5.19
CA VAL A 128 12.16 1.22 -5.66
C VAL A 128 13.61 1.10 -5.24
N THR A 129 13.86 0.75 -3.96
CA THR A 129 15.22 0.57 -3.44
C THR A 129 15.75 -0.84 -3.65
N GLY A 130 14.86 -1.83 -3.75
CA GLY A 130 15.20 -3.25 -3.78
C GLY A 130 15.29 -3.88 -2.39
N ASP A 131 15.06 -3.11 -1.32
CA ASP A 131 15.20 -3.58 0.06
C ASP A 131 14.18 -4.65 0.41
N GLN A 132 14.62 -5.63 1.20
CA GLN A 132 13.84 -6.79 1.57
C GLN A 132 13.96 -7.07 3.06
N HIS A 133 12.83 -7.12 3.75
CA HIS A 133 12.73 -7.49 5.15
C HIS A 133 11.96 -8.79 5.29
N ARG A 134 12.67 -9.85 5.67
CA ARG A 134 12.09 -11.16 5.95
C ARG A 134 11.78 -11.28 7.44
N ILE A 135 10.53 -11.53 7.77
CA ILE A 135 10.02 -11.53 9.14
C ILE A 135 9.35 -12.87 9.38
N ALA A 136 9.89 -13.67 10.30
CA ALA A 136 9.27 -14.92 10.72
C ALA A 136 7.86 -14.66 11.24
N PHE A 137 6.94 -15.60 11.01
CA PHE A 137 5.60 -15.52 11.56
C PHE A 137 5.63 -15.46 13.10
N PRO A 138 4.60 -14.89 13.73
CA PRO A 138 4.46 -14.97 15.18
C PRO A 138 4.42 -16.44 15.62
N PRO A 139 4.95 -16.80 16.81
CA PRO A 139 4.93 -18.19 17.30
C PRO A 139 3.54 -18.84 17.31
N TRP A 140 2.49 -18.04 17.50
CA TRP A 140 1.10 -18.51 17.52
C TRP A 140 0.53 -18.86 16.13
N PHE A 141 1.30 -18.65 15.06
CA PHE A 141 0.91 -18.94 13.67
C PHE A 141 1.60 -20.24 13.16
N ASP A 142 2.38 -20.92 14.00
CA ASP A 142 3.07 -22.17 13.66
C ASP A 142 2.12 -23.37 13.60
N GLY A 143 2.38 -24.29 12.66
CA GLY A 143 1.64 -25.55 12.52
C GLY A 143 0.26 -25.44 11.85
N ILE A 144 -0.18 -24.23 11.48
CA ILE A 144 -1.52 -24.01 10.94
C ILE A 144 -1.53 -24.06 9.40
N THR A 145 -2.55 -24.70 8.82
CA THR A 145 -2.71 -24.98 7.38
C THR A 145 -3.57 -23.95 6.63
N ASN A 146 -4.04 -22.90 7.30
CA ASN A 146 -5.04 -21.98 6.76
C ASN A 146 -4.42 -20.73 6.14
N SER A 147 -5.29 -19.85 5.65
CA SER A 147 -4.90 -18.67 4.88
C SER A 147 -4.36 -17.58 5.78
N ILE A 148 -3.18 -17.07 5.45
CA ILE A 148 -2.61 -15.89 6.10
C ILE A 148 -3.01 -14.66 5.32
N HIS A 149 -3.49 -13.67 6.05
CA HIS A 149 -3.84 -12.36 5.54
C HIS A 149 -2.92 -11.33 6.18
N GLY A 150 -2.73 -10.21 5.51
CA GLY A 150 -1.96 -9.14 6.10
C GLY A 150 -2.01 -7.85 5.32
N ALA A 151 -1.48 -6.83 5.97
CA ALA A 151 -1.30 -5.52 5.41
C ALA A 151 0.01 -4.92 5.93
N VAL A 152 0.65 -4.12 5.09
CA VAL A 152 1.82 -3.32 5.45
C VAL A 152 1.45 -1.85 5.41
N LEU A 153 2.06 -1.04 6.27
CA LEU A 153 1.96 0.40 6.21
C LEU A 153 3.23 1.06 6.73
N ARG A 154 3.50 2.29 6.30
CA ARG A 154 4.45 3.20 6.94
C ARG A 154 3.63 4.23 7.73
N ALA A 155 4.16 4.67 8.87
CA ALA A 155 3.57 5.79 9.60
C ALA A 155 3.65 7.07 8.75
N ALA A 156 2.74 8.02 9.01
CA ALA A 156 2.65 9.23 8.22
C ALA A 156 3.92 10.09 8.37
N GLY A 157 4.65 10.27 7.26
CA GLY A 157 5.89 11.07 7.24
C GLY A 157 7.17 10.26 7.48
N GLU A 158 7.06 8.97 7.78
CA GLU A 158 8.19 8.08 7.95
C GLU A 158 8.51 7.33 6.65
N VAL A 159 9.80 7.27 6.33
CA VAL A 159 10.33 6.60 5.12
C VAL A 159 11.12 5.34 5.48
N GLU A 160 11.53 5.21 6.74
CA GLU A 160 12.38 4.10 7.19
C GLU A 160 11.54 2.99 7.82
N HIS A 161 10.71 3.33 8.80
CA HIS A 161 9.93 2.34 9.54
C HIS A 161 8.61 1.98 8.85
N PHE A 162 8.16 0.76 9.16
CA PHE A 162 6.91 0.20 8.72
C PHE A 162 6.35 -0.75 9.78
N GLU A 163 5.05 -0.97 9.69
CA GLU A 163 4.33 -1.96 10.45
C GLU A 163 3.72 -3.01 9.53
N VAL A 164 3.57 -4.23 10.05
CA VAL A 164 2.85 -5.31 9.38
C VAL A 164 1.76 -5.81 10.30
N VAL A 165 0.52 -5.76 9.86
CA VAL A 165 -0.60 -6.45 10.52
C VAL A 165 -0.75 -7.80 9.84
N LEU A 166 -0.63 -8.88 10.60
CA LEU A 166 -1.00 -10.22 10.14
C LEU A 166 -2.29 -10.65 10.80
N LEU A 167 -3.13 -11.29 10.01
CA LEU A 167 -4.37 -11.93 10.40
C LEU A 167 -4.33 -13.37 9.96
N HIS A 168 -4.79 -14.26 10.82
CA HIS A 168 -4.94 -15.66 10.51
C HIS A 168 -6.32 -16.12 10.98
N ASP A 169 -7.06 -16.75 10.06
CA ASP A 169 -8.33 -17.37 10.35
C ASP A 169 -8.15 -18.85 10.66
N ILE A 170 -8.60 -19.25 11.85
CA ILE A 170 -8.51 -20.62 12.31
C ILE A 170 -9.92 -21.17 12.34
N VAL A 171 -10.14 -22.15 11.48
CA VAL A 171 -11.39 -22.91 11.38
C VAL A 171 -11.11 -24.27 12.00
N ASP A 172 -11.80 -24.57 13.09
CA ASP A 172 -11.93 -25.92 13.67
C ASP A 172 -13.35 -26.45 13.38
N GLU A 173 -13.62 -27.74 13.62
CA GLU A 173 -14.89 -28.41 13.26
C GLU A 173 -16.13 -27.62 13.73
N ASP A 174 -16.04 -26.92 14.88
CA ASP A 174 -17.15 -26.15 15.46
C ASP A 174 -16.90 -24.64 15.62
N HIS A 175 -15.65 -24.16 15.46
CA HIS A 175 -15.26 -22.81 15.86
C HIS A 175 -14.50 -22.06 14.77
N PHE A 176 -14.97 -20.86 14.46
CA PHE A 176 -14.20 -19.86 13.73
C PHE A 176 -13.54 -18.94 14.75
N ARG A 177 -12.22 -18.78 14.67
CA ARG A 177 -11.48 -17.78 15.45
C ARG A 177 -10.54 -17.01 14.54
N VAL A 178 -10.38 -15.73 14.84
CA VAL A 178 -9.48 -14.84 14.11
C VAL A 178 -8.42 -14.37 15.09
N ILE A 179 -7.16 -14.57 14.72
CA ILE A 179 -6.04 -14.03 15.49
C ILE A 179 -5.29 -12.98 14.66
N ALA A 180 -4.80 -11.94 15.31
CA ALA A 180 -3.95 -10.94 14.69
C ALA A 180 -2.75 -10.57 15.56
N CYS A 181 -1.67 -10.18 14.89
CA CYS A 181 -0.50 -9.59 15.50
C CYS A 181 0.01 -8.42 14.65
N VAL A 182 0.62 -7.44 15.31
CA VAL A 182 1.28 -6.31 14.64
C VAL A 182 2.79 -6.42 14.83
N TYR A 183 3.55 -6.35 13.75
CA TYR A 183 5.00 -6.22 13.78
C TYR A 183 5.38 -4.76 13.61
N SER A 184 6.33 -4.28 14.41
CA SER A 184 6.98 -2.98 14.21
C SER A 184 8.41 -3.20 13.75
N SER A 185 8.79 -2.60 12.63
CA SER A 185 10.18 -2.63 12.15
C SER A 185 11.14 -1.87 13.05
N GLU A 186 10.64 -0.86 13.77
CA GLU A 186 11.44 -0.08 14.72
C GLU A 186 11.83 -0.94 15.93
N ALA A 187 10.86 -1.66 16.50
CA ALA A 187 11.09 -2.55 17.63
C ALA A 187 11.68 -3.92 17.23
N GLY A 188 11.61 -4.27 15.93
CA GLY A 188 12.09 -5.53 15.39
C GLY A 188 11.34 -6.77 15.88
N ARG A 189 10.10 -6.63 16.38
CA ARG A 189 9.34 -7.71 17.01
C ARG A 189 7.84 -7.61 16.78
N TRP A 190 7.18 -8.75 16.93
CA TRP A 190 5.72 -8.82 17.04
C TRP A 190 5.24 -8.25 18.38
N GLY A 191 4.08 -7.63 18.36
CA GLY A 191 3.31 -7.21 19.52
C GLY A 191 2.50 -8.35 20.14
N ASN A 192 1.54 -7.99 20.96
CA ASN A 192 0.67 -8.95 21.65
C ASN A 192 -0.28 -9.65 20.67
N LEU A 193 -0.62 -10.91 20.98
CA LEU A 193 -1.65 -11.66 20.27
C LEU A 193 -3.03 -11.07 20.57
N ILE A 194 -3.77 -10.75 19.51
CA ILE A 194 -5.16 -10.28 19.60
C ILE A 194 -6.03 -11.41 19.07
N THR A 195 -7.06 -11.80 19.81
CA THR A 195 -7.94 -12.93 19.46
C THR A 195 -9.39 -12.48 19.46
N LEU A 196 -10.13 -12.93 18.46
CA LEU A 196 -11.58 -12.80 18.38
C LEU A 196 -12.20 -14.17 18.08
N THR A 197 -13.25 -14.52 18.80
CA THR A 197 -14.03 -15.74 18.56
C THR A 197 -15.46 -15.34 18.22
N PRO A 198 -15.80 -15.20 16.93
CA PRO A 198 -17.15 -14.84 16.52
C PRO A 198 -18.16 -15.91 16.95
N THR A 199 -19.38 -15.48 17.24
CA THR A 199 -20.48 -16.35 17.69
C THR A 199 -21.02 -17.28 16.60
N GLN A 200 -20.65 -17.06 15.33
CA GLN A 200 -21.14 -17.84 14.19
C GLN A 200 -20.04 -18.74 13.62
N SER A 201 -20.37 -20.03 13.48
CA SER A 201 -19.46 -21.05 12.97
C SER A 201 -19.35 -21.01 11.44
N SER A 202 -18.16 -21.33 10.92
CA SER A 202 -17.81 -21.50 9.49
C SER A 202 -17.81 -20.24 8.60
N ALA A 203 -16.79 -19.41 8.78
CA ALA A 203 -16.35 -18.41 7.81
C ALA A 203 -14.85 -18.60 7.52
N TYR A 204 -14.38 -18.03 6.42
CA TYR A 204 -12.98 -17.97 6.02
C TYR A 204 -12.72 -16.66 5.26
N CYS A 205 -11.50 -16.15 5.33
CA CYS A 205 -11.08 -14.96 4.61
C CYS A 205 -10.94 -15.23 3.11
N THR A 206 -11.43 -14.34 2.25
CA THR A 206 -11.54 -14.60 0.80
C THR A 206 -10.23 -14.47 0.02
N GLY A 207 -9.08 -14.35 0.68
CA GLY A 207 -7.79 -14.09 0.01
C GLY A 207 -7.65 -12.68 -0.59
N MET A 208 -8.63 -11.80 -0.37
CA MET A 208 -8.58 -10.43 -0.89
C MET A 208 -7.65 -9.55 -0.04
N PRO A 209 -6.86 -8.66 -0.67
CA PRO A 209 -6.03 -7.70 0.06
C PRO A 209 -6.84 -6.78 0.99
N ALA A 210 -6.20 -6.30 2.06
CA ALA A 210 -6.82 -5.41 3.02
C ALA A 210 -7.14 -4.03 2.43
N VAL A 211 -8.32 -3.51 2.75
CA VAL A 211 -8.68 -2.11 2.50
C VAL A 211 -8.41 -1.30 3.76
N LEU A 212 -7.75 -0.15 3.66
CA LEU A 212 -7.54 0.79 4.78
C LEU A 212 -8.55 1.92 4.65
N VAL A 213 -9.38 2.10 5.67
CA VAL A 213 -10.31 3.23 5.78
C VAL A 213 -10.10 3.88 7.14
N GLY A 214 -9.79 5.18 7.14
CA GLY A 214 -9.40 5.87 8.37
C GLY A 214 -8.16 5.22 8.97
N ASN A 215 -8.30 4.71 10.19
CA ASN A 215 -7.24 4.05 10.95
C ASN A 215 -7.46 2.54 11.12
N SER A 216 -8.31 1.93 10.28
CA SER A 216 -8.63 0.50 10.37
C SER A 216 -8.42 -0.22 9.05
N PHE A 217 -7.92 -1.46 9.14
CA PHE A 217 -7.88 -2.38 8.01
C PHE A 217 -9.11 -3.29 7.99
N TYR A 218 -9.58 -3.58 6.79
CA TYR A 218 -10.78 -4.38 6.55
C TYR A 218 -10.46 -5.53 5.60
N TRP A 219 -10.84 -6.74 6.00
CA TRP A 219 -10.76 -7.94 5.17
C TRP A 219 -12.13 -8.57 5.02
N ARG A 220 -12.45 -9.02 3.81
CA ARG A 220 -13.70 -9.74 3.57
C ARG A 220 -13.58 -11.19 4.02
N ILE A 221 -14.56 -11.65 4.79
CA ILE A 221 -14.78 -13.05 5.12
C ILE A 221 -16.05 -13.56 4.43
N SER A 222 -16.00 -14.81 3.97
CA SER A 222 -17.10 -15.53 3.33
C SER A 222 -17.24 -16.92 3.94
N GLY A 223 -18.36 -17.59 3.71
CA GLY A 223 -18.66 -18.91 4.26
C GLY A 223 -20.17 -19.12 4.28
N LYS A 224 -20.71 -19.57 5.41
CA LYS A 224 -22.18 -19.58 5.61
C LYS A 224 -22.79 -18.18 5.67
N PHE A 225 -21.97 -17.16 5.93
CA PHE A 225 -22.34 -15.75 5.90
C PHE A 225 -21.21 -14.93 5.26
N CYS A 226 -21.55 -13.72 4.81
CA CYS A 226 -20.56 -12.72 4.38
C CYS A 226 -20.41 -11.68 5.49
N ALA A 227 -19.18 -11.39 5.87
CA ALA A 227 -18.87 -10.38 6.87
C ALA A 227 -17.53 -9.72 6.56
N ILE A 228 -17.17 -8.72 7.36
CA ILE A 228 -15.92 -7.98 7.24
C ILE A 228 -15.21 -8.03 8.59
N VAL A 229 -13.95 -8.45 8.59
CA VAL A 229 -13.07 -8.33 9.76
C VAL A 229 -12.47 -6.93 9.73
N GLU A 230 -12.68 -6.17 10.80
CA GLU A 230 -12.01 -4.90 11.05
C GLU A 230 -10.86 -5.11 12.03
N PHE A 231 -9.71 -4.51 11.73
CA PHE A 231 -8.59 -4.33 12.65
C PHE A 231 -8.35 -2.84 12.87
N ASP A 232 -8.59 -2.35 14.07
CA ASP A 232 -8.31 -0.97 14.49
C ASP A 232 -6.83 -0.84 14.87
N LEU A 233 -6.08 0.02 14.18
CA LEU A 233 -4.64 0.21 14.39
C LEU A 233 -4.33 0.95 15.70
N GLU A 234 -5.19 1.86 16.15
CA GLU A 234 -4.98 2.67 17.36
C GLU A 234 -5.27 1.85 18.61
N ARG A 235 -6.40 1.13 18.60
CA ARG A 235 -6.81 0.27 19.72
C ARG A 235 -6.13 -1.09 19.71
N GLN A 236 -5.58 -1.50 18.57
CA GLN A 236 -5.09 -2.85 18.32
C GLN A 236 -6.14 -3.91 18.70
N SER A 237 -7.34 -3.77 18.11
CA SER A 237 -8.49 -4.63 18.38
C SER A 237 -9.13 -5.15 17.09
N ILE A 238 -9.71 -6.35 17.17
CA ILE A 238 -10.41 -6.98 16.04
C ILE A 238 -11.91 -6.96 16.30
N ALA A 239 -12.70 -6.63 15.28
CA ALA A 239 -14.15 -6.75 15.29
C ALA A 239 -14.66 -7.44 14.01
N VAL A 240 -15.88 -7.98 14.05
CA VAL A 240 -16.58 -8.50 12.86
C VAL A 240 -17.81 -7.65 12.59
N ILE A 241 -17.88 -7.10 11.40
CA ILE A 241 -18.99 -6.32 10.88
C ILE A 241 -19.82 -7.23 9.98
N GLN A 242 -21.09 -7.41 10.31
CA GLN A 242 -22.03 -8.17 9.49
C GLN A 242 -22.42 -7.36 8.26
N VAL A 243 -22.43 -8.00 7.08
CA VAL A 243 -22.97 -7.38 5.88
C VAL A 243 -24.50 -7.49 5.93
N PRO A 244 -25.25 -6.42 5.61
CA PRO A 244 -26.72 -6.50 5.55
C PRO A 244 -27.18 -7.63 4.63
N VAL A 245 -28.21 -8.36 5.04
CA VAL A 245 -28.91 -9.31 4.16
C VAL A 245 -29.90 -8.47 3.36
N ASP A 246 -29.79 -8.53 2.03
CA ASP A 246 -30.72 -7.87 1.10
C ASP A 246 -32.17 -8.37 1.29
#